data_AF-A0A7J6KM84-F1
#
_entry.id   AF-A0A7J6KM84-F1
#
_cell.length_a   1.000
_cell.length_b   1.000
_cell.length_c   1.000
_cell.angle_alpha   90.00
_cell.angle_beta   90.00
_cell.angle_gamma   90.00
#
_symmetry.space_group_name_H-M   'P 1'
#
loop_
_entity.id
_entity.type
_entity.pdbx_description
1 polymer ?
#
loop_
_entity_poly.entity_id
_entity_poly.type
_entity_poly.pdbx_seq_one_letter_code
_entity_poly.pdbx_strand_id
1 'polypeptide(L)'
;NGVLVDAARHEVVDEDSIISIFQKRPDLGYISDVGFTKMDELREKISADQMKKQLIVTPKKMGAQTLESNINAGLAAAKQIASYFKDGSAIHQVNGKAF
;
A
#
# COMPACT_ATOMS: atom_id res chain seq x y z
N ASN A 1 17.65 -12.47 -8.15
CA ASN A 1 16.63 -11.61 -8.78
C ASN A 1 15.31 -11.75 -8.02
N GLY A 2 14.96 -10.75 -7.21
CA GLY A 2 13.71 -10.72 -6.43
C GLY A 2 13.11 -9.32 -6.46
N VAL A 3 11.78 -9.23 -6.36
CA VAL A 3 11.06 -7.95 -6.36
C VAL A 3 10.18 -7.88 -5.13
N LEU A 4 10.37 -6.83 -4.33
CA LEU A 4 9.46 -6.50 -3.24
C LEU A 4 8.29 -5.68 -3.79
N VAL A 5 7.06 -6.06 -3.43
CA VAL A 5 5.84 -5.35 -3.84
C VAL A 5 5.09 -4.91 -2.59
N ASP A 6 4.88 -3.61 -2.43
CA ASP A 6 4.12 -3.03 -1.32
C ASP A 6 2.83 -2.37 -1.82
N ALA A 7 1.68 -2.95 -1.45
CA ALA A 7 0.36 -2.36 -1.64
C ALA A 7 -0.36 -2.10 -0.29
N ALA A 8 0.38 -2.22 0.81
CA ALA A 8 -0.14 -2.15 2.16
C ALA A 8 0.00 -0.73 2.73
N ARG A 9 1.18 -0.38 3.26
CA ARG A 9 1.38 0.78 4.15
C ARG A 9 2.86 1.15 4.17
N HIS A 10 3.16 2.43 3.92
CA HIS A 10 4.54 2.91 3.82
C HIS A 10 5.36 2.67 5.09
N GLU A 11 4.71 2.71 6.25
CA GLU A 11 5.34 2.55 7.56
C GLU A 11 5.82 1.12 7.86
N VAL A 12 5.48 0.14 7.01
CA VAL A 12 5.88 -1.27 7.18
C VAL A 12 7.28 -1.51 6.60
N VAL A 13 7.65 -0.80 5.54
CA VAL A 13 8.93 -0.98 4.84
C VAL A 13 9.94 0.02 5.38
N ASP A 14 11.12 -0.46 5.74
CA ASP A 14 12.26 0.40 6.06
C ASP A 14 12.87 0.99 4.78
N GLU A 15 12.53 2.25 4.49
CA GLU A 15 12.99 2.97 3.31
C GLU A 15 14.52 3.17 3.27
N ASP A 16 15.19 3.29 4.41
CA ASP A 16 16.67 3.42 4.45
C ASP A 16 17.33 2.13 3.95
N SER A 17 16.77 0.99 4.36
CA SER A 17 17.21 -0.31 3.88
C SER A 17 17.00 -0.46 2.37
N ILE A 18 15.90 0.07 1.80
CA ILE A 18 15.65 0.07 0.35
C ILE A 18 16.71 0.89 -0.41
N ILE A 19 17.03 2.10 0.06
CA ILE A 19 18.08 2.92 -0.55
C ILE A 19 19.41 2.17 -0.51
N SER A 20 19.75 1.59 0.64
CA SER A 20 21.03 0.87 0.82
C SER A 20 21.13 -0.39 -0.03
N ILE A 21 20.02 -1.12 -0.24
CA ILE A 21 20.05 -2.39 -0.96
C ILE A 21 20.17 -2.18 -2.46
N PHE A 22 19.60 -1.11 -3.03
CA PHE A 22 19.77 -0.79 -4.44
C PHE A 22 21.22 -0.47 -4.83
N GLN A 23 22.02 0.02 -3.89
CA GLN A 23 23.46 0.21 -4.11
C GLN A 23 24.22 -1.12 -4.09
N LYS A 24 23.79 -2.10 -3.28
CA LYS A 24 24.49 -3.37 -3.06
C LYS A 24 24.03 -4.49 -3.98
N ARG A 25 22.78 -4.45 -4.43
CA ARG A 25 22.08 -5.54 -5.13
C ARG A 25 21.32 -5.01 -6.34
N PRO A 26 22.02 -4.77 -7.46
CA PRO A 26 21.40 -4.22 -8.65
C PRO A 26 20.39 -5.18 -9.34
N ASP A 27 20.30 -6.42 -8.86
CA ASP A 27 19.35 -7.44 -9.34
C ASP A 27 18.00 -7.42 -8.61
N LEU A 28 17.83 -6.57 -7.59
CA LEU A 28 16.60 -6.45 -6.83
C LEU A 28 15.76 -5.27 -7.32
N GLY A 29 14.44 -5.41 -7.23
CA GLY A 29 13.48 -4.36 -7.53
C GLY A 29 12.50 -4.10 -6.38
N TYR A 30 11.87 -2.94 -6.43
CA TYR A 30 10.83 -2.50 -5.50
C TYR A 30 9.68 -1.84 -6.28
N ILE A 31 8.47 -2.32 -6.04
CA ILE A 31 7.24 -1.76 -6.58
C ILE A 31 6.37 -1.34 -5.40
N SER A 32 5.94 -0.09 -5.36
CA SER A 32 5.13 0.44 -4.27
C SER A 32 3.90 1.16 -4.80
N ASP A 33 2.73 0.73 -4.33
CA ASP A 33 1.47 1.48 -4.45
C ASP A 33 1.27 2.45 -3.27
N VAL A 34 2.21 2.53 -2.34
CA VAL A 34 2.21 3.54 -1.29
C VAL A 34 3.38 4.50 -1.52
N GLY A 35 3.20 5.76 -1.12
CA GLY A 35 4.24 6.77 -1.32
C GLY A 35 5.55 6.34 -0.65
N PHE A 36 6.66 6.63 -1.32
CA PHE A 36 8.00 6.49 -0.75
C PHE A 36 8.45 7.87 -0.25
N THR A 37 8.68 8.02 1.04
CA THR A 37 8.90 9.33 1.66
C THR A 37 10.27 9.92 1.35
N LYS A 38 11.28 9.05 1.12
CA LYS A 38 12.67 9.45 0.84
C LYS A 38 13.02 9.46 -0.66
N MET A 39 12.07 9.81 -1.52
CA MET A 39 12.28 9.78 -2.99
C MET A 39 13.43 10.67 -3.46
N ASP A 40 13.64 11.82 -2.82
CA ASP A 40 14.71 12.74 -3.20
C ASP A 40 16.08 12.17 -2.82
N GLU A 41 16.22 11.60 -1.62
CA GLU A 41 17.45 10.90 -1.21
C GLU A 41 17.74 9.71 -2.13
N LEU A 42 16.71 8.93 -2.48
CA LEU A 42 16.87 7.80 -3.39
C LEU A 42 17.39 8.25 -4.77
N ARG A 43 16.89 9.38 -5.31
CA ARG A 43 17.35 9.96 -6.58
C ARG A 43 18.81 10.40 -6.54
N GLU A 44 19.30 10.85 -5.40
CA GLU A 44 20.71 11.22 -5.24
C GLU A 44 21.64 9.98 -5.14
N LYS A 45 21.10 8.85 -4.66
CA LYS A 45 21.88 7.65 -4.32
C LYS A 45 21.98 6.61 -5.43
N ILE A 46 21.07 6.64 -6.41
CA ILE A 46 21.06 5.68 -7.53
C ILE A 46 20.84 6.38 -8.88
N SER A 47 21.36 5.78 -9.96
CA SER A 47 21.27 6.38 -11.29
C SER A 47 19.84 6.37 -11.84
N ALA A 48 19.55 7.27 -12.79
CA ALA A 48 18.27 7.29 -13.50
C ALA A 48 17.96 5.95 -14.22
N ASP A 49 18.99 5.26 -14.71
CA ASP A 49 18.83 3.94 -15.34
C ASP A 49 18.55 2.84 -14.32
N GLN A 50 19.11 2.93 -13.10
CA GLN A 50 18.74 2.04 -12.00
C GLN A 50 17.30 2.27 -11.57
N MET A 51 16.87 3.52 -11.39
CA MET A 51 15.49 3.83 -11.05
C MET A 51 14.50 3.22 -12.05
N LYS A 52 14.74 3.39 -13.35
CA LYS A 52 13.86 2.82 -14.41
C LYS A 52 13.77 1.29 -14.36
N LYS A 53 14.81 0.60 -13.90
CA LYS A 53 14.87 -0.86 -13.86
C LYS A 53 14.39 -1.46 -12.55
N GLN A 54 14.57 -0.74 -11.45
CA GLN A 54 14.44 -1.28 -10.09
C GLN A 54 13.28 -0.67 -9.31
N LEU A 55 12.71 0.45 -9.74
CA LEU A 55 11.74 1.18 -8.94
C LEU A 55 10.49 1.55 -9.73
N ILE A 56 9.34 1.18 -9.18
CA ILE A 56 8.04 1.71 -9.61
C ILE A 56 7.31 2.19 -8.36
N VAL A 57 6.92 3.47 -8.32
CA VAL A 57 6.10 4.02 -7.24
C VAL A 57 4.90 4.70 -7.87
N THR A 58 3.69 4.33 -7.46
CA THR A 58 2.49 5.01 -7.95
C THR A 58 2.40 6.43 -7.36
N PRO A 59 1.90 7.44 -8.10
CA PRO A 59 1.81 8.81 -7.58
C PRO A 59 0.89 8.95 -6.37
N LYS A 60 -0.07 8.03 -6.22
CA LYS A 60 -1.02 7.96 -5.12
C LYS A 60 -1.46 6.51 -4.97
N LYS A 61 -1.75 6.12 -3.73
CA LYS A 61 -2.34 4.82 -3.42
C LYS A 61 -3.62 4.54 -4.19
N MET A 62 -3.54 3.62 -5.14
CA MET A 62 -4.60 3.32 -6.11
C MET A 62 -5.06 1.86 -6.12
N GLY A 63 -4.54 1.00 -5.24
CA GLY A 63 -4.89 -0.43 -5.21
C GLY A 63 -6.38 -0.72 -4.97
N ALA A 64 -7.11 0.20 -4.33
CA ALA A 64 -8.57 0.10 -4.15
C ALA A 64 -9.36 1.05 -5.07
N GLN A 65 -8.70 1.83 -5.94
CA GLN A 65 -9.35 2.80 -6.82
C GLN A 65 -9.91 2.11 -8.09
N THR A 66 -10.82 1.16 -7.89
CA THR A 66 -11.56 0.50 -8.97
C THR A 66 -13.07 0.62 -8.76
N LEU A 67 -13.85 0.59 -9.83
CA LEU A 67 -15.31 0.69 -9.74
C LEU A 67 -15.89 -0.47 -8.93
N GLU A 68 -15.36 -1.67 -9.13
CA GLU A 68 -15.76 -2.89 -8.45
C GLU A 68 -15.49 -2.79 -6.93
N SER A 69 -14.31 -2.29 -6.55
CA SER A 69 -13.95 -2.10 -5.13
C SER A 69 -14.86 -1.08 -4.47
N ASN A 70 -15.17 0.02 -5.16
CA ASN A 70 -16.08 1.05 -4.67
C ASN A 70 -17.50 0.50 -4.46
N ILE A 71 -18.02 -0.25 -5.43
CA ILE A 71 -19.35 -0.89 -5.33
C ILE A 71 -19.38 -1.88 -4.17
N ASN A 72 -18.37 -2.74 -4.05
CA ASN A 72 -18.32 -3.78 -3.03
C ASN A 72 -18.26 -3.17 -1.62
N ALA A 73 -17.35 -2.22 -1.39
CA ALA A 73 -17.20 -1.58 -0.08
C ALA A 73 -18.43 -0.74 0.29
N GLY A 74 -18.97 0.04 -0.65
CA GLY A 74 -20.17 0.85 -0.44
C GLY A 74 -21.40 -0.01 -0.13
N LEU A 75 -21.63 -1.08 -0.90
CA LEU A 75 -22.74 -1.99 -0.67
C LEU A 75 -22.59 -2.75 0.66
N ALA A 76 -21.38 -3.18 1.01
CA ALA A 76 -21.11 -3.83 2.29
C ALA A 76 -21.42 -2.89 3.46
N ALA A 77 -20.98 -1.63 3.41
CA ALA A 77 -21.26 -0.64 4.44
C ALA A 77 -22.77 -0.38 4.59
N ALA A 78 -23.50 -0.21 3.48
CA ALA A 78 -24.95 -0.03 3.51
C ALA A 78 -25.68 -1.22 4.15
N LYS A 79 -25.27 -2.45 3.82
CA LYS A 79 -25.82 -3.68 4.41
C LYS A 79 -25.50 -3.79 5.91
N GLN A 80 -24.29 -3.43 6.33
CA GLN A 80 -23.90 -3.45 7.75
C GLN A 80 -24.73 -2.47 8.56
N ILE A 81 -24.96 -1.25 8.05
CA ILE A 81 -25.82 -0.24 8.69
C ILE A 81 -27.25 -0.78 8.82
N ALA A 82 -27.81 -1.33 7.75
CA ALA A 82 -29.17 -1.88 7.76
C ALA A 82 -29.31 -3.05 8.75
N SER A 83 -28.33 -3.96 8.80
CA SER A 83 -28.30 -5.07 9.75
C SER A 83 -28.28 -4.54 11.18
N TYR A 84 -27.35 -3.64 11.51
CA TYR A 84 -27.24 -3.07 12.85
C TYR A 84 -28.57 -2.51 13.38
N PHE A 85 -29.34 -1.77 12.56
CA PHE A 85 -30.64 -1.26 12.98
C PHE A 85 -31.76 -2.30 13.02
N LYS A 86 -31.68 -3.35 12.20
CA LYS A 86 -32.71 -4.39 12.11
C LYS A 86 -32.55 -5.46 13.21
N ASP A 87 -31.34 -5.93 13.42
CA ASP A 87 -31.01 -7.10 14.24
C ASP A 87 -29.91 -6.87 15.27
N GLY A 88 -29.36 -5.66 15.35
CA GLY A 88 -28.28 -5.34 16.29
C GLY A 88 -26.90 -5.90 15.88
N SER A 89 -26.74 -6.41 14.66
CA SER A 89 -25.49 -7.03 14.22
C SER A 89 -24.29 -6.07 14.27
N ALA A 90 -23.22 -6.50 14.94
CA ALA A 90 -21.98 -5.76 15.14
C ALA A 90 -20.71 -6.53 14.68
N ILE A 91 -20.86 -7.47 13.73
CA ILE A 91 -19.81 -8.44 13.34
C ILE A 91 -18.49 -7.85 12.79
N HIS A 92 -18.47 -6.55 12.43
CA HIS A 92 -17.29 -5.85 11.91
C HIS A 92 -16.88 -4.65 12.78
N GLN A 93 -17.30 -4.63 14.05
CA GLN A 93 -16.99 -3.56 14.97
C GLN A 93 -15.50 -3.55 15.36
N VAL A 94 -14.84 -2.40 15.17
CA VAL A 94 -13.38 -2.26 15.38
C VAL A 94 -12.99 -1.47 16.63
N ASN A 95 -13.96 -1.01 17.44
CA ASN A 95 -13.71 -0.20 18.65
C ASN A 95 -13.75 -1.01 19.96
N GLY A 96 -13.75 -2.34 19.88
CA GLY A 96 -13.59 -3.23 21.04
C GLY A 96 -14.76 -3.25 22.03
N LYS A 97 -15.89 -2.59 21.75
CA LYS A 97 -17.11 -2.74 22.55
C LYS A 97 -17.90 -3.96 22.07
N ALA A 98 -17.41 -5.15 22.38
CA ALA A 98 -18.18 -6.38 22.18
C ALA A 98 -19.35 -6.42 23.18
N PHE A 99 -20.54 -6.80 22.69
CA PHE A 99 -21.68 -7.20 23.53
C PHE A 99 -21.55 -8.67 23.94
#